data_AF-A0A3M1RFP5-F1
#
_entry.id   AF-A0A3M1RFP5-F1
#
_cell.length_a   1.000
_cell.length_b   1.000
_cell.length_c   1.000
_cell.angle_alpha   90.00
_cell.angle_beta   90.00
_cell.angle_gamma   90.00
#
_symmetry.space_group_name_H-M   'P 1'
#
loop_
_entity.id
_entity.type
_entity.pdbx_description
1 polymer ?
#
loop_
_entity_poly.entity_id
_entity_poly.type
_entity_poly.pdbx_seq_one_letter_code
_entity_poly.pdbx_strand_id
1 'polypeptide(L)'
;MTKLILETDNEWTKKKITEAIHTETAILRKAIQRIQEKLDAFEARYGPLEREALYGKIDDMELIEWEGELETLERLQTKLHSLEEITIEYR
;
A
#
# COMPACT_ATOMS: atom_id res chain seq x y z
N MET A 1 -6.05 12.59 -9.37
CA MET A 1 -7.23 13.17 -8.69
C MET A 1 -8.51 12.45 -9.11
N THR A 2 -9.09 11.66 -8.20
CA THR A 2 -10.33 10.92 -8.42
C THR A 2 -11.48 11.61 -7.68
N LYS A 3 -12.59 11.87 -8.36
CA LYS A 3 -13.76 12.56 -7.79
C LYS A 3 -14.89 11.56 -7.54
N LEU A 4 -15.37 11.49 -6.30
CA LEU A 4 -16.53 10.67 -5.91
C LEU A 4 -17.72 11.59 -5.64
N ILE A 5 -18.77 11.48 -6.47
CA ILE A 5 -20.01 12.23 -6.28
C ILE A 5 -21.03 11.31 -5.60
N LEU A 6 -21.52 11.73 -4.45
CA LEU A 6 -22.55 11.02 -3.69
C LEU A 6 -23.87 11.78 -3.79
N GLU A 7 -24.79 11.24 -4.59
CA GLU A 7 -26.16 11.74 -4.72
C GLU A 7 -27.05 11.04 -3.69
N THR A 8 -27.12 11.61 -2.49
CA THR A 8 -27.97 11.10 -1.41
C THR A 8 -28.25 12.17 -0.38
N ASP A 9 -29.50 12.23 0.08
CA ASP A 9 -29.95 13.02 1.21
C ASP A 9 -29.71 12.33 2.57
N ASN A 10 -29.25 11.07 2.54
CA ASN A 10 -29.06 10.26 3.73
C ASN A 10 -27.68 10.49 4.39
N GLU A 11 -27.67 11.23 5.49
CA GLU A 11 -26.46 11.52 6.28
C GLU A 11 -25.74 10.27 6.82
N TRP A 12 -26.49 9.19 7.12
CA TRP A 12 -25.89 7.94 7.56
C TRP A 12 -25.07 7.30 6.42
N THR A 13 -25.57 7.32 5.19
CA THR A 13 -24.86 6.82 4.01
C THR A 13 -23.58 7.61 3.74
N LYS A 14 -23.65 8.94 3.80
CA LYS A 14 -22.48 9.84 3.64
C LYS A 14 -21.37 9.49 4.65
N LYS A 15 -21.76 9.37 5.91
CA LYS A 15 -20.86 9.00 7.01
C LYS A 15 -20.25 7.62 6.79
N LYS A 16 -21.05 6.63 6.41
CA LYS A 16 -20.58 5.24 6.22
C LYS A 16 -19.57 5.11 5.08
N ILE A 17 -19.77 5.83 3.98
CA ILE A 17 -18.82 5.81 2.85
C ILE A 17 -17.50 6.46 3.26
N THR A 18 -17.56 7.60 3.95
CA THR A 18 -16.36 8.28 4.47
C THR A 18 -15.60 7.39 5.47
N GLU A 19 -16.31 6.75 6.41
CA GLU A 19 -15.73 5.80 7.35
C GLU A 19 -15.08 4.60 6.65
N ALA A 20 -15.70 4.07 5.60
CA ALA A 20 -15.17 2.94 4.84
C ALA A 20 -13.86 3.31 4.13
N ILE A 21 -13.81 4.48 3.47
CA ILE A 21 -12.59 4.98 2.82
C ILE A 21 -11.47 5.16 3.86
N HIS A 22 -11.76 5.83 4.98
CA HIS A 22 -10.77 6.00 6.06
C HIS A 22 -10.25 4.66 6.62
N THR A 23 -11.16 3.69 6.80
CA THR A 23 -10.80 2.36 7.31
C THR A 23 -9.87 1.64 6.34
N GLU A 24 -10.20 1.64 5.05
CA GLU A 24 -9.36 1.02 4.01
C GLU A 24 -7.99 1.68 3.93
N THR A 25 -7.93 3.02 3.95
CA THR A 25 -6.67 3.79 3.99
C THR A 25 -5.82 3.39 5.20
N ALA A 26 -6.42 3.25 6.39
CA ALA A 26 -5.70 2.84 7.59
C ALA A 26 -5.16 1.40 7.50
N ILE A 27 -5.94 0.48 6.93
CA ILE A 27 -5.52 -0.91 6.70
C ILE A 27 -4.34 -0.95 5.72
N LEU A 28 -4.43 -0.23 4.61
CA LEU A 28 -3.37 -0.17 3.60
C LEU A 28 -2.08 0.41 4.18
N ARG A 29 -2.14 1.51 4.93
CA ARG A 29 -0.96 2.08 5.62
C ARG A 29 -0.29 1.06 6.53
N LYS A 30 -1.08 0.31 7.30
CA LYS A 30 -0.54 -0.74 8.19
C LYS A 30 0.09 -1.90 7.42
N ALA A 31 -0.50 -2.30 6.29
CA ALA A 31 0.06 -3.34 5.43
C ALA A 31 1.39 -2.88 4.80
N ILE A 32 1.42 -1.67 4.25
CA ILE A 32 2.63 -1.03 3.71
C ILE A 32 3.74 -0.97 4.76
N GLN A 33 3.42 -0.50 5.97
CA GLN A 33 4.40 -0.42 7.06
C GLN A 33 5.03 -1.79 7.36
N ARG A 34 4.23 -2.85 7.45
CA ARG A 34 4.74 -4.21 7.72
C ARG A 34 5.65 -4.74 6.63
N ILE A 35 5.35 -4.43 5.36
CA ILE A 35 6.19 -4.84 4.24
C ILE A 35 7.50 -4.05 4.27
N GLN A 36 7.43 -2.74 4.54
CA GLN A 36 8.64 -1.93 4.71
C GLN A 36 9.53 -2.47 5.83
N GLU A 37 8.96 -2.82 6.99
CA GLU A 37 9.70 -3.44 8.09
C GLU A 37 10.40 -4.75 7.67
N LYS A 38 9.78 -5.56 6.82
CA LYS A 38 10.41 -6.78 6.26
C LYS A 38 11.55 -6.44 5.31
N LEU A 39 11.36 -5.46 4.43
CA LEU A 39 12.38 -5.02 3.47
C LEU A 39 13.59 -4.42 4.19
N ASP A 40 13.36 -3.60 5.22
CA ASP A 40 14.41 -3.03 6.06
C ASP A 40 15.19 -4.13 6.80
N ALA A 41 14.50 -5.16 7.30
CA ALA A 41 15.13 -6.32 7.92
C ALA A 41 15.95 -7.15 6.91
N PHE A 42 15.47 -7.29 5.68
CA PHE A 42 16.19 -7.95 4.59
C PHE A 42 17.45 -7.17 4.22
N GLU A 43 17.35 -5.85 4.04
CA GLU A 43 18.47 -4.96 3.76
C GLU A 43 19.52 -4.99 4.88
N ALA A 44 19.09 -5.00 6.15
CA ALA A 44 20.00 -5.14 7.28
C ALA A 44 20.77 -6.47 7.29
N ARG A 45 20.18 -7.55 6.74
CA ARG A 45 20.78 -8.88 6.68
C ARG A 45 21.73 -9.06 5.49
N TYR A 46 21.38 -8.49 4.34
CA TYR A 46 22.06 -8.75 3.07
C TYR A 46 22.80 -7.55 2.47
N GLY A 47 22.64 -6.36 3.05
CA GLY A 47 23.15 -5.11 2.51
C GLY A 47 22.17 -4.44 1.55
N PRO A 48 22.62 -3.39 0.85
CA PRO A 48 21.76 -2.52 0.03
C PRO A 48 20.92 -3.30 -0.98
N LEU A 49 19.68 -2.87 -1.14
CA LEU A 49 18.64 -3.48 -1.98
C LEU A 49 18.84 -3.26 -3.49
N GLU A 50 20.05 -3.50 -4.00
CA GLU A 50 20.33 -3.49 -5.44
C GLU A 50 20.21 -4.91 -6.00
N ARG A 51 19.16 -5.16 -6.80
CA ARG A 51 18.84 -6.49 -7.35
C ARG A 51 20.05 -7.18 -7.98
N GLU A 52 20.80 -6.47 -8.81
CA GLU A 52 22.00 -6.96 -9.49
C GLU A 52 23.10 -7.36 -8.51
N ALA A 53 23.17 -6.70 -7.35
CA ALA A 53 24.17 -6.96 -6.33
C ALA A 53 23.82 -8.20 -5.46
N LEU A 54 22.57 -8.67 -5.49
CA LEU A 54 22.06 -9.79 -4.68
C LEU A 54 22.14 -11.14 -5.41
N TYR A 55 22.14 -11.16 -6.75
CA TYR A 55 22.24 -12.39 -7.53
C TYR A 55 23.49 -13.21 -7.19
N GLY A 56 23.28 -14.50 -6.86
CA GLY A 56 24.34 -15.43 -6.50
C GLY A 56 24.97 -15.21 -5.12
N LYS A 57 24.48 -14.23 -4.33
CA LYS A 57 24.88 -14.01 -2.93
C LYS A 57 23.83 -14.45 -1.92
N ILE A 58 22.56 -14.50 -2.35
CA ILE A 58 21.42 -14.91 -1.55
C ILE A 58 20.81 -16.16 -2.18
N ASP A 59 20.14 -16.97 -1.36
CA ASP A 59 19.32 -18.07 -1.84
C ASP A 59 18.25 -17.57 -2.83
N ASP A 60 18.07 -18.31 -3.93
CA ASP A 60 17.15 -17.93 -5.00
C ASP A 60 15.70 -17.78 -4.51
N MET A 61 15.28 -18.56 -3.50
CA MET A 61 13.94 -18.44 -2.92
C MET A 61 13.79 -17.14 -2.12
N GLU A 62 14.78 -16.81 -1.28
CA GLU A 62 14.77 -15.56 -0.51
C GLU A 62 14.80 -14.34 -1.43
N LEU A 63 15.50 -14.42 -2.57
CA LEU A 63 15.50 -13.36 -3.58
C LEU A 63 14.11 -13.18 -4.24
N ILE A 64 13.45 -14.28 -4.62
CA ILE A 64 12.10 -14.26 -5.21
C ILE A 64 11.09 -13.69 -4.21
N GLU A 65 11.15 -14.09 -2.94
CA GLU A 65 10.28 -13.57 -1.89
C GLU A 65 10.44 -12.06 -1.72
N TRP A 66 11.69 -11.57 -1.69
CA TRP A 66 11.98 -10.14 -1.62
C TRP A 66 11.42 -9.36 -2.82
N GLU A 67 11.59 -9.88 -4.05
CA GLU A 67 11.00 -9.26 -5.25
C GLU A 67 9.47 -9.20 -5.18
N GLY A 68 8.83 -10.26 -4.70
CA GLY A 68 7.38 -10.30 -4.53
C GLY A 68 6.86 -9.32 -3.47
N GLU A 69 7.62 -9.10 -2.39
CA GLU A 69 7.30 -8.10 -1.38
C GLU A 69 7.44 -6.67 -1.93
N LEU A 70 8.45 -6.40 -2.77
CA LEU A 70 8.59 -5.11 -3.48
C LEU A 70 7.42 -4.83 -4.43
N GLU A 71 7.04 -5.79 -5.26
CA GLU A 71 5.88 -5.64 -6.17
C GLU A 71 4.60 -5.39 -5.37
N THR A 72 4.43 -6.13 -4.26
CA THR A 72 3.28 -5.97 -3.38
C THR A 72 3.26 -4.58 -2.74
N LEU A 73 4.40 -4.08 -2.28
CA LEU A 73 4.53 -2.73 -1.71
C LEU A 73 4.10 -1.66 -2.73
N GLU A 74 4.63 -1.71 -3.94
CA GLU A 74 4.30 -0.76 -5.02
C GLU A 74 2.80 -0.75 -5.32
N ARG A 75 2.19 -1.94 -5.42
CA ARG A 75 0.75 -2.07 -5.66
C ARG A 75 -0.08 -1.48 -4.53
N LEU A 76 0.30 -1.71 -3.28
CA LEU A 76 -0.40 -1.17 -2.12
C LEU A 76 -0.24 0.34 -2.00
N GLN A 77 0.95 0.88 -2.26
CA GLN A 77 1.20 2.32 -2.29
C GLN A 77 0.38 3.01 -3.38
N THR A 78 0.33 2.42 -4.57
CA THR A 78 -0.53 2.92 -5.67
C THR A 78 -2.00 2.96 -5.26
N LYS A 79 -2.49 1.89 -4.63
CA LYS A 79 -3.88 1.84 -4.13
C LYS A 79 -4.12 2.88 -3.04
N LEU A 80 -3.21 3.01 -2.08
CA LEU A 80 -3.31 4.01 -1.00
C LEU A 80 -3.38 5.42 -1.59
N HIS A 81 -2.48 5.75 -2.52
CA HIS A 81 -2.46 7.04 -3.19
C HIS A 81 -3.80 7.32 -3.89
N SER A 82 -4.36 6.33 -4.60
CA SER A 82 -5.64 6.48 -5.27
C SER A 82 -6.81 6.79 -4.33
N LEU A 83 -6.78 6.26 -3.09
CA LEU A 83 -7.79 6.52 -2.07
C LEU A 83 -7.60 7.88 -1.38
N GLU A 84 -6.34 8.28 -1.14
CA GLU A 84 -6.01 9.57 -0.53
C GLU A 84 -6.34 10.75 -1.46
N GLU A 85 -6.32 10.53 -2.77
CA GLU A 85 -6.75 11.52 -3.76
C GLU A 85 -8.27 11.63 -3.95
N ILE A 86 -9.08 10.80 -3.27
CA ILE A 86 -10.54 10.85 -3.40
C ILE A 86 -11.06 12.14 -2.78
N THR A 87 -11.68 12.97 -3.62
CA THR A 87 -12.49 14.11 -3.16
C THR A 87 -13.96 13.72 -3.17
N ILE A 88 -14.62 13.80 -2.01
CA ILE A 88 -16.05 13.49 -1.86
C ILE A 88 -16.87 14.78 -2.01
N GLU A 89 -17.77 14.80 -2.99
CA GLU A 89 -18.78 15.85 -3.16
C GLU A 89 -20.17 15.30 -2.93
N TYR A 90 -20.98 16.05 -2.17
CA TYR A 90 -22.38 15.72 -1.89
C TYR A 90 -23.28 16.58 -2.77
N ARG A 91 -24.21 15.95 -3.48
CA ARG A 91 -25.21 16.64 -4.32
C ARG A 91 -26.62 16.17 -3.96
#